data_AF-A0A5C8FQF7-F1
#
_entry.id   AF-A0A5C8FQF7-F1
#
_cell.length_a   1.000
_cell.length_b   1.000
_cell.length_c   1.000
_cell.angle_alpha   90.00
_cell.angle_beta   90.00
_cell.angle_gamma   90.00
#
_symmetry.space_group_name_H-M   'P 1'
#
loop_
_entity.id
_entity.type
_entity.pdbx_description
1 polymer ?
#
loop_
_entity_poly.entity_id
_entity_poly.type
_entity_poly.pdbx_seq_one_letter_code
_entity_poly.pdbx_strand_id
1 'polypeptide(L)'
;MVGYIIEAQNKYSLGHEQGGKRPYLVVYESNDYILGFAFTTKAKILYSSHQNIKVNGRSDIMTIDQLQIINKNDFTLPPSNPLPYYEYREIIEIFLNQIIVDNTYDRNKINCPNFCDIIYFIHNIPKIRNINEWLVLSSNYFNAHSGKCFIIPNDSLDFNYLHSIDWKARQVLIHKKLLYTNNDILNYQETIRKLMIGTKLK
;
A
#
# COMPACT_ATOMS: atom_id res chain seq x y z
N MET A 1 -13.55 11.44 -9.20
CA MET A 1 -12.36 12.15 -8.69
C MET A 1 -11.15 11.53 -9.31
N VAL A 2 -10.11 12.30 -9.59
CA VAL A 2 -9.01 11.80 -10.40
C VAL A 2 -7.72 11.74 -9.60
N GLY A 3 -7.14 10.55 -9.45
CA GLY A 3 -5.74 10.43 -9.04
C GLY A 3 -4.82 11.09 -10.07
N TYR A 4 -3.79 11.77 -9.61
CA TYR A 4 -2.77 12.38 -10.47
C TYR A 4 -1.44 11.68 -10.25
N ILE A 5 -0.50 11.88 -11.18
CA ILE A 5 0.84 11.30 -11.07
C ILE A 5 1.83 12.39 -10.66
N ILE A 6 2.76 12.04 -9.78
CA ILE A 6 3.86 12.91 -9.36
C ILE A 6 5.17 12.16 -9.34
N GLU A 7 6.26 12.84 -9.70
CA GLU A 7 7.62 12.31 -9.56
C GLU A 7 8.16 12.65 -8.17
N ALA A 8 8.42 11.61 -7.39
CA ALA A 8 8.88 11.73 -6.03
C ALA A 8 9.91 10.65 -5.70
N GLN A 9 10.47 10.70 -4.49
CA GLN A 9 11.38 9.69 -3.98
C GLN A 9 11.01 9.29 -2.56
N ASN A 10 10.76 8.00 -2.32
CA ASN A 10 10.68 7.47 -0.97
C ASN A 10 12.09 7.29 -0.38
N LYS A 11 12.52 8.22 0.47
CA LYS A 11 13.84 8.19 1.14
C LYS A 11 13.94 7.17 2.28
N TYR A 12 12.81 6.59 2.70
CA TYR A 12 12.73 5.72 3.88
C TYR A 12 12.42 4.26 3.52
N SER A 13 12.51 3.92 2.23
CA SER A 13 12.33 2.57 1.71
C SER A 13 13.34 1.61 2.33
N LEU A 14 12.92 0.38 2.63
CA LEU A 14 13.80 -0.71 3.05
C LEU A 14 13.53 -1.99 2.25
N GLY A 15 14.57 -2.78 1.99
CA GLY A 15 14.43 -4.06 1.29
C GLY A 15 13.96 -3.90 -0.15
N HIS A 16 12.85 -4.57 -0.50
CA HIS A 16 12.24 -4.53 -1.83
C HIS A 16 11.21 -3.40 -2.01
N GLU A 17 11.09 -2.49 -1.04
CA GLU A 17 10.32 -1.26 -1.20
C GLU A 17 10.96 -0.35 -2.26
N GLN A 18 10.16 0.33 -3.06
CA GLN A 18 10.67 1.23 -4.09
C GLN A 18 11.29 2.51 -3.48
N GLY A 19 12.61 2.71 -3.63
CA GLY A 19 13.33 3.86 -3.04
C GLY A 19 13.93 4.88 -4.01
N GLY A 20 14.06 4.52 -5.29
CA GLY A 20 14.55 5.43 -6.33
C GLY A 20 13.50 6.46 -6.75
N LYS A 21 13.94 7.62 -7.24
CA LYS A 21 13.07 8.63 -7.86
C LYS A 21 12.25 7.99 -9.00
N ARG A 22 10.94 8.19 -8.98
CA ARG A 22 10.00 7.58 -9.93
C ARG A 22 8.62 8.26 -9.89
N PRO A 23 7.76 7.97 -10.88
CA PRO A 23 6.38 8.40 -10.83
C PRO A 23 5.58 7.60 -9.80
N TYR A 24 4.59 8.27 -9.21
CA TYR A 24 3.62 7.70 -8.27
C TYR A 24 2.22 8.13 -8.63
N LEU A 25 1.27 7.20 -8.67
CA LEU A 25 -0.15 7.52 -8.71
C LEU A 25 -0.59 7.90 -7.30
N VAL A 26 -0.96 9.16 -7.09
CA VAL A 26 -1.47 9.67 -5.81
C VAL A 26 -2.91 9.23 -5.62
N VAL A 27 -3.18 8.59 -4.49
CA VAL A 27 -4.52 8.09 -4.12
C VAL A 27 -5.06 8.74 -2.84
N TYR A 28 -4.20 9.43 -2.10
CA TYR A 28 -4.57 10.22 -0.94
C TYR A 28 -3.54 11.33 -0.72
N GLU A 29 -4.00 12.49 -0.27
CA GLU A 29 -3.16 13.64 0.00
C GLU A 29 -3.56 14.30 1.32
N SER A 30 -2.60 14.38 2.25
CA SER A 30 -2.68 15.19 3.46
C SER A 30 -1.97 16.53 3.27
N ASN A 31 -1.81 17.32 4.32
CA ASN A 31 -1.00 18.54 4.26
C ASN A 31 0.51 18.23 4.09
N ASP A 32 1.01 17.14 4.68
CA ASP A 32 2.47 16.91 4.79
C ASP A 32 2.98 15.74 3.94
N TYR A 33 2.09 14.82 3.56
CA TYR A 33 2.45 13.61 2.81
C TYR A 33 1.33 13.17 1.88
N ILE A 34 1.68 12.28 0.96
CA ILE A 34 0.74 11.56 0.08
C ILE A 34 0.83 10.05 0.33
N LEU A 35 -0.23 9.34 -0.04
CA LEU A 35 -0.15 7.91 -0.36
C LEU A 35 -0.11 7.75 -1.87
N GLY A 36 0.86 6.99 -2.38
CA GLY A 36 0.95 6.76 -3.81
C GLY A 36 1.49 5.39 -4.21
N PHE A 37 0.96 4.85 -5.30
CA PHE A 37 1.45 3.61 -5.92
C PHE A 37 2.62 3.92 -6.85
N ALA A 38 3.75 3.26 -6.65
CA ALA A 38 4.94 3.45 -7.48
C ALA A 38 4.74 2.92 -8.91
N PHE A 39 5.38 3.58 -9.88
CA PHE A 39 5.60 3.04 -11.22
C PHE A 39 7.02 2.45 -11.37
N THR A 40 7.19 1.52 -12.31
CA THR A 40 8.46 0.87 -12.64
C THR A 40 8.58 0.57 -14.13
N THR A 41 9.79 0.71 -14.67
CA THR A 41 10.14 0.28 -16.03
C THR A 41 10.61 -1.17 -16.10
N LYS A 42 10.94 -1.79 -14.96
CA LYS A 42 11.34 -3.20 -14.89
C LYS A 42 10.10 -4.09 -14.96
N ALA A 43 9.91 -4.74 -16.10
CA ALA A 43 8.80 -5.66 -16.31
C ALA A 43 8.92 -6.92 -15.43
N LYS A 44 8.19 -6.96 -14.33
CA LYS A 44 7.68 -8.19 -13.73
C LYS A 44 6.16 -8.03 -13.65
N ILE A 45 5.47 -8.49 -14.69
CA ILE A 45 4.02 -8.29 -14.87
C ILE A 45 3.22 -9.28 -14.02
N LEU A 46 3.74 -10.50 -13.83
CA LEU A 46 3.06 -11.54 -13.08
C LEU A 46 3.80 -11.87 -11.78
N TYR A 47 3.18 -11.55 -10.66
CA TYR A 47 3.41 -12.23 -9.40
C TYR A 47 2.32 -13.28 -9.20
N SER A 48 2.62 -14.35 -8.47
CA SER A 48 1.59 -15.34 -8.12
C SER A 48 0.50 -14.74 -7.24
N SER A 49 0.80 -13.66 -6.50
CA SER A 49 -0.12 -13.00 -5.57
C SER A 49 -0.92 -11.85 -6.14
N HIS A 50 -0.45 -11.20 -7.20
CA HIS A 50 -1.08 -10.00 -7.73
C HIS A 50 -0.56 -9.68 -9.13
N GLN A 51 -1.33 -8.88 -9.86
CA GLN A 51 -0.95 -8.35 -11.17
C GLN A 51 -0.65 -6.87 -11.05
N ASN A 52 0.43 -6.45 -11.69
CA ASN A 52 0.72 -5.04 -11.84
C ASN A 52 -0.15 -4.42 -12.94
N ILE A 53 -0.42 -3.12 -12.84
CA ILE A 53 -1.37 -2.43 -13.72
C ILE A 53 -0.63 -1.65 -14.80
N LYS A 54 -1.02 -1.86 -16.05
CA LYS A 54 -0.62 -1.02 -17.18
C LYS A 54 -1.60 0.14 -17.30
N VAL A 55 -1.13 1.35 -17.03
CA VAL A 55 -1.93 2.58 -17.16
C VAL A 55 -1.87 3.07 -18.59
N ASN A 56 -3.02 3.50 -19.12
CA ASN A 56 -3.15 3.88 -20.51
C ASN A 56 -2.31 5.13 -20.83
N GLY A 57 -1.67 5.14 -22.01
CA GLY A 57 -0.77 6.24 -22.40
C GLY A 57 0.57 6.27 -21.65
N ARG A 58 0.90 5.25 -20.85
CA ARG A 58 2.21 5.12 -20.18
C ARG A 58 2.98 3.89 -20.66
N SER A 59 4.31 4.03 -20.67
CA SER A 59 5.24 2.94 -21.00
C SER A 59 5.70 2.15 -19.77
N ASP A 60 5.58 2.73 -18.58
CA ASP A 60 5.86 2.10 -17.30
C ASP A 60 4.63 1.40 -16.71
N ILE A 61 4.89 0.56 -15.72
CA ILE A 61 3.89 -0.31 -15.09
C ILE A 61 3.75 0.11 -13.64
N MET A 62 2.52 0.22 -13.15
CA MET A 62 2.22 0.54 -11.76
C MET A 62 2.25 -0.73 -10.89
N THR A 63 2.97 -0.65 -9.78
CA THR A 63 3.11 -1.74 -8.80
C THR A 63 2.11 -1.57 -7.66
N ILE A 64 1.00 -2.30 -7.71
CA ILE A 64 -0.11 -2.19 -6.74
C ILE A 64 0.25 -2.73 -5.34
N ASP A 65 1.36 -3.47 -5.23
CA ASP A 65 1.93 -3.92 -3.96
C ASP A 65 2.83 -2.87 -3.29
N GLN A 66 3.01 -1.69 -3.90
CA GLN A 66 3.91 -0.61 -3.47
C GLN A 66 3.17 0.70 -3.19
N LEU A 67 2.11 0.67 -2.36
CA LEU A 67 1.56 1.91 -1.82
C LEU A 67 2.52 2.48 -0.77
N GLN A 68 2.98 3.71 -0.94
CA GLN A 68 3.98 4.32 -0.08
C GLN A 68 3.50 5.64 0.51
N ILE A 69 3.92 5.92 1.74
CA ILE A 69 3.88 7.27 2.32
C ILE A 69 5.07 8.06 1.79
N ILE A 70 4.81 9.21 1.17
CA ILE A 70 5.86 10.08 0.61
C ILE A 70 5.67 11.48 1.17
N ASN A 71 6.74 12.06 1.73
CA ASN A 71 6.71 13.43 2.22
C ASN A 71 6.63 14.41 1.04
N LYS A 72 5.79 15.44 1.14
CA LYS A 72 5.68 16.45 0.07
C LYS A 72 6.98 17.21 -0.20
N ASN A 73 7.83 17.35 0.81
CA ASN A 73 9.16 17.96 0.66
C ASN A 73 10.12 17.10 -0.18
N ASP A 74 9.76 15.84 -0.46
CA ASP A 74 10.53 14.93 -1.32
C ASP A 74 10.03 14.91 -2.77
N PHE A 75 9.14 15.85 -3.14
CA PHE A 75 8.66 16.02 -4.51
C PHE A 75 9.74 16.62 -5.40
N THR A 76 9.79 16.13 -6.64
CA THR A 76 10.86 16.50 -7.56
C THR A 76 10.36 17.19 -8.82
N LEU A 77 9.08 17.07 -9.16
CA LEU A 77 8.41 17.74 -10.28
C LEU A 77 6.95 18.04 -9.91
N PRO A 78 6.31 19.03 -10.55
CA PRO A 78 4.89 19.30 -10.37
C PRO A 78 4.02 18.11 -10.82
N PRO A 79 2.76 18.03 -10.33
CA PRO A 79 1.79 17.02 -10.74
C PRO A 79 1.61 16.98 -12.26
N SER A 80 1.53 15.77 -12.83
CA SER A 80 1.17 15.58 -14.24
C SER A 80 -0.33 15.49 -14.42
N ASN A 81 -0.75 15.21 -15.67
CA ASN A 81 -2.15 15.10 -16.02
C ASN A 81 -2.93 14.09 -15.15
N PRO A 82 -4.19 14.41 -14.81
CA PRO A 82 -5.11 13.58 -14.04
C PRO A 82 -5.48 12.27 -14.80
N LEU A 83 -5.53 11.11 -14.14
CA LEU A 83 -6.05 9.85 -14.72
C LEU A 83 -7.58 9.82 -14.91
N PRO A 84 -8.13 9.33 -16.03
CA PRO A 84 -9.58 9.16 -16.17
C PRO A 84 -10.22 8.48 -14.93
N TYR A 85 -11.32 9.04 -14.41
CA TYR A 85 -11.92 8.56 -13.15
C TYR A 85 -12.25 7.06 -13.17
N TYR A 86 -12.73 6.56 -14.31
CA TYR A 86 -13.02 5.13 -14.48
C TYR A 86 -11.76 4.27 -14.29
N GLU A 87 -10.65 4.65 -14.92
CA GLU A 87 -9.37 3.94 -14.80
C GLU A 87 -8.83 4.01 -13.37
N TYR A 88 -8.91 5.20 -12.74
CA TYR A 88 -8.55 5.36 -11.33
C TYR A 88 -9.38 4.44 -10.41
N ARG A 89 -10.70 4.41 -10.58
CA ARG A 89 -11.58 3.55 -9.78
C ARG A 89 -11.25 2.08 -9.97
N GLU A 90 -11.02 1.64 -11.22
CA GLU A 90 -10.65 0.26 -11.53
C GLU A 90 -9.37 -0.16 -10.83
N ILE A 91 -8.35 0.71 -10.80
CA ILE A 91 -7.11 0.51 -10.06
C ILE A 91 -7.38 0.25 -8.58
N ILE A 92 -8.21 1.07 -7.94
CA ILE A 92 -8.54 0.93 -6.52
C ILE A 92 -9.27 -0.39 -6.25
N GLU A 93 -10.24 -0.77 -7.09
CA GLU A 93 -10.95 -2.05 -6.93
C GLU A 93 -10.03 -3.25 -7.16
N ILE A 94 -9.09 -3.17 -8.11
CA ILE A 94 -8.07 -4.21 -8.30
C ILE A 94 -7.22 -4.36 -7.04
N PHE A 95 -6.73 -3.24 -6.49
CA PHE A 95 -5.94 -3.24 -5.25
C PHE A 95 -6.71 -3.90 -4.10
N LEU A 96 -7.96 -3.47 -3.87
CA LEU A 96 -8.81 -4.01 -2.82
C LEU A 96 -9.04 -5.52 -2.98
N ASN A 97 -9.32 -5.99 -4.19
CA ASN A 97 -9.67 -7.38 -4.45
C ASN A 97 -8.47 -8.33 -4.46
N GLN A 98 -7.29 -7.88 -4.90
CA GLN A 98 -6.10 -8.74 -4.99
C GLN A 98 -5.26 -8.73 -3.70
N ILE A 99 -5.25 -7.62 -2.96
CA ILE A 99 -4.33 -7.43 -1.84
C ILE A 99 -5.02 -7.53 -0.48
N ILE A 100 -6.22 -6.97 -0.34
CA ILE A 100 -6.95 -6.93 0.94
C ILE A 100 -7.75 -8.21 1.16
N VAL A 101 -8.29 -8.84 0.10
CA VAL A 101 -9.09 -10.08 0.21
C VAL A 101 -8.21 -11.33 0.32
N ASP A 102 -8.65 -12.27 1.16
CA ASP A 102 -8.11 -13.62 1.28
C ASP A 102 -9.02 -14.65 0.57
N ASN A 103 -8.71 -14.98 -0.70
CA ASN A 103 -9.41 -16.04 -1.44
C ASN A 103 -8.62 -17.35 -1.52
N THR A 104 -7.38 -17.37 -1.02
CA THR A 104 -6.43 -18.46 -1.22
C THR A 104 -5.55 -18.59 0.01
N TYR A 105 -6.14 -19.13 1.05
CA TYR A 105 -5.48 -19.22 2.34
C TYR A 105 -4.49 -20.40 2.38
N ASP A 106 -3.20 -20.09 2.48
CA ASP A 106 -2.14 -21.10 2.65
C ASP A 106 -1.65 -21.09 4.10
N ARG A 107 -2.26 -21.95 4.94
CA ARG A 107 -1.88 -22.15 6.36
C ARG A 107 -0.41 -22.52 6.57
N ASN A 108 0.30 -22.95 5.53
CA ASN A 108 1.55 -23.68 5.69
C ASN A 108 2.79 -22.78 5.75
N LYS A 109 2.69 -21.47 5.50
CA LYS A 109 3.81 -20.53 5.70
C LYS A 109 3.87 -20.03 7.14
N ILE A 110 4.61 -20.78 7.95
CA ILE A 110 5.04 -20.43 9.30
C ILE A 110 5.81 -19.09 9.25
N ASN A 111 5.52 -18.17 10.17
CA ASN A 111 6.17 -16.85 10.34
C ASN A 111 5.87 -15.76 9.30
N CYS A 112 4.68 -15.78 8.68
CA CYS A 112 4.20 -14.69 7.84
C CYS A 112 3.09 -13.89 8.56
N PRO A 113 3.08 -12.55 8.49
CA PRO A 113 1.96 -11.75 8.97
C PRO A 113 0.67 -12.12 8.22
N ASN A 114 -0.43 -12.24 8.96
CA ASN A 114 -1.77 -12.51 8.42
C ASN A 114 -2.63 -11.25 8.48
N PHE A 115 -3.76 -11.30 7.76
CA PHE A 115 -4.79 -10.30 7.91
C PHE A 115 -5.21 -10.18 9.40
N CYS A 116 -5.33 -8.95 9.89
CA CYS A 116 -5.57 -8.59 11.28
C CYS A 116 -4.53 -9.07 12.31
N ASP A 117 -3.35 -9.55 11.90
CA ASP A 117 -2.24 -9.67 12.85
C ASP A 117 -1.78 -8.27 13.28
N ILE A 118 -1.46 -8.14 14.56
CA ILE A 118 -0.72 -6.99 15.09
C ILE A 118 0.77 -7.32 15.00
N ILE A 119 1.51 -6.48 14.30
CA ILE A 119 2.96 -6.58 14.17
C ILE A 119 3.65 -5.42 14.87
N TYR A 120 4.87 -5.66 15.32
CA TYR A 120 5.70 -4.68 15.99
C TYR A 120 6.99 -4.41 15.21
N PHE A 121 7.25 -3.13 14.92
CA PHE A 121 8.54 -2.62 14.46
C PHE A 121 8.60 -1.09 14.58
N ILE A 122 9.81 -0.53 14.60
CA ILE A 122 10.01 0.93 14.58
C ILE A 122 10.10 1.40 13.13
N HIS A 123 9.27 2.36 12.76
CA HIS A 123 9.28 2.90 11.39
C HIS A 123 10.49 3.80 11.12
N ASN A 124 10.98 3.78 9.88
CA ASN A 124 12.08 4.65 9.43
C ASN A 124 11.61 6.07 9.05
N ILE A 125 10.30 6.32 9.01
CA ILE A 125 9.74 7.61 8.60
C ILE A 125 9.63 8.44 9.89
N PRO A 126 10.33 9.59 10.00
CA PRO A 126 10.38 10.35 11.25
C PRO A 126 9.00 10.69 11.83
N LYS A 127 8.04 11.03 10.97
CA LYS A 127 6.68 11.44 11.37
C LYS A 127 5.88 10.34 12.07
N ILE A 128 6.15 9.08 11.76
CA ILE A 128 5.43 7.92 12.32
C ILE A 128 6.36 7.00 13.14
N ARG A 129 7.56 7.49 13.49
CA ARG A 129 8.56 6.71 14.24
C ARG A 129 8.10 6.33 15.64
N ASN A 130 7.20 7.14 16.22
CA ASN A 130 6.64 6.91 17.55
C ASN A 130 5.53 5.84 17.56
N ILE A 131 5.10 5.37 16.39
CA ILE A 131 4.14 4.27 16.24
C ILE A 131 4.95 2.98 16.08
N ASN A 132 4.72 2.01 16.96
CA ASN A 132 5.45 0.76 17.00
C ASN A 132 4.55 -0.48 16.82
N GLU A 133 3.23 -0.35 17.01
CA GLU A 133 2.24 -1.38 16.73
C GLU A 133 1.41 -1.08 15.48
N TRP A 134 1.28 -2.09 14.63
CA TRP A 134 0.68 -1.97 13.32
C TRP A 134 -0.30 -3.11 13.05
N LEU A 135 -1.50 -2.79 12.59
CA LEU A 135 -2.48 -3.76 12.14
C LEU A 135 -2.24 -4.09 10.67
N VAL A 136 -2.12 -5.38 10.36
CA VAL A 136 -1.99 -5.87 8.99
C VAL A 136 -3.36 -5.97 8.31
N LEU A 137 -3.47 -5.40 7.11
CA LEU A 137 -4.72 -5.35 6.33
C LEU A 137 -4.64 -6.11 5.00
N SER A 138 -3.49 -6.66 4.64
CA SER A 138 -3.38 -7.49 3.44
C SER A 138 -3.50 -8.98 3.73
N SER A 139 -3.97 -9.74 2.74
CA SER A 139 -4.18 -11.17 2.84
C SER A 139 -2.89 -11.94 3.10
N ASN A 140 -3.01 -13.08 3.79
CA ASN A 140 -1.87 -13.96 4.02
C ASN A 140 -1.23 -14.40 2.70
N TYR A 141 -2.05 -14.75 1.70
CA TYR A 141 -1.54 -15.17 0.38
C TYR A 141 -0.62 -14.12 -0.23
N PHE A 142 -1.05 -12.86 -0.23
CA PHE A 142 -0.21 -11.76 -0.68
C PHE A 142 1.05 -11.67 0.17
N ASN A 143 0.91 -11.61 1.49
CA ASN A 143 2.02 -11.39 2.42
C ASN A 143 3.13 -12.42 2.25
N ALA A 144 2.74 -13.68 2.08
CA ALA A 144 3.62 -14.82 2.05
C ALA A 144 4.37 -14.98 0.71
N HIS A 145 3.82 -14.44 -0.38
CA HIS A 145 4.39 -14.51 -1.72
C HIS A 145 5.14 -13.24 -2.13
N SER A 146 4.66 -12.07 -1.71
CA SER A 146 5.32 -10.79 -2.01
C SER A 146 6.48 -10.50 -1.05
N GLY A 147 6.44 -11.06 0.16
CA GLY A 147 7.33 -10.65 1.25
C GLY A 147 7.00 -9.26 1.80
N LYS A 148 5.81 -8.72 1.47
CA LYS A 148 5.34 -7.40 1.87
C LYS A 148 3.97 -7.47 2.50
N CYS A 149 3.60 -6.52 3.34
CA CYS A 149 2.25 -6.45 3.89
C CYS A 149 1.80 -5.00 3.96
N PHE A 150 0.48 -4.80 3.91
CA PHE A 150 -0.15 -3.50 4.08
C PHE A 150 -0.56 -3.32 5.52
N ILE A 151 -0.25 -2.15 6.05
CA ILE A 151 -0.41 -1.86 7.47
C ILE A 151 -1.03 -0.49 7.73
N ILE A 152 -1.66 -0.37 8.89
CA ILE A 152 -2.07 0.90 9.50
C ILE A 152 -1.68 0.90 10.99
N PRO A 153 -1.61 2.08 11.66
CA PRO A 153 -1.42 2.14 13.11
C PRO A 153 -2.51 1.35 13.85
N ASN A 154 -2.11 0.49 14.80
CA ASN A 154 -3.04 -0.35 15.55
C ASN A 154 -3.97 0.47 16.45
N ASP A 155 -3.42 1.43 17.21
CA ASP A 155 -4.16 2.15 18.25
C ASP A 155 -5.23 3.10 17.69
N SER A 156 -4.91 3.82 16.62
CA SER A 156 -5.81 4.84 16.05
C SER A 156 -6.68 4.32 14.91
N LEU A 157 -6.29 3.19 14.31
CA LEU A 157 -6.85 2.69 13.05
C LEU A 157 -6.91 3.79 11.97
N ASP A 158 -5.89 4.66 11.92
CA ASP A 158 -5.86 5.77 10.97
C ASP A 158 -5.41 5.30 9.58
N PHE A 159 -6.39 5.11 8.69
CA PHE A 159 -6.19 4.69 7.31
C PHE A 159 -5.41 5.70 6.46
N ASN A 160 -5.24 6.94 6.92
CA ASN A 160 -4.38 7.91 6.24
C ASN A 160 -2.90 7.47 6.26
N TYR A 161 -2.53 6.49 7.10
CA TYR A 161 -1.21 5.88 7.12
C TYR A 161 -1.18 4.50 6.46
N LEU A 162 -2.17 4.14 5.64
CA LEU A 162 -2.15 2.88 4.90
C LEU A 162 -0.97 2.83 3.93
N HIS A 163 -0.05 1.90 4.13
CA HIS A 163 1.07 1.69 3.22
C HIS A 163 1.58 0.26 3.27
N SER A 164 2.36 -0.10 2.25
CA SER A 164 3.04 -1.37 2.12
C SER A 164 4.44 -1.29 2.74
N ILE A 165 4.84 -2.36 3.41
CA ILE A 165 6.20 -2.54 3.94
C ILE A 165 6.80 -3.87 3.50
N ASP A 166 8.13 -3.93 3.35
CA ASP A 166 8.86 -5.20 3.29
C ASP A 166 9.03 -5.76 4.71
N TRP A 167 8.10 -6.63 5.10
CA TRP A 167 8.06 -7.16 6.47
C TRP A 167 9.26 -8.07 6.78
N LYS A 168 9.87 -8.67 5.76
CA LYS A 168 11.08 -9.50 5.93
C LYS A 168 12.29 -8.62 6.21
N ALA A 169 12.50 -7.59 5.39
CA ALA A 169 13.61 -6.66 5.56
C ALA A 169 13.51 -5.85 6.86
N ARG A 170 12.29 -5.56 7.31
CA ARG A 170 12.02 -4.86 8.56
C ARG A 170 12.06 -5.75 9.80
N GLN A 171 12.23 -7.07 9.65
CA GLN A 171 12.30 -8.03 10.76
C GLN A 171 11.13 -7.87 11.75
N VAL A 172 9.91 -7.78 11.21
CA VAL A 172 8.73 -7.51 12.04
C VAL A 172 8.48 -8.64 13.03
N LEU A 173 8.01 -8.28 14.23
CA LEU A 173 7.59 -9.25 15.24
C LEU A 173 6.07 -9.39 15.19
N ILE A 174 5.55 -10.60 15.00
CA ILE A 174 4.11 -10.85 15.09
C ILE A 174 3.74 -10.92 16.57
N HIS A 175 3.07 -9.89 17.07
CA HIS A 175 2.75 -9.73 18.49
C HIS A 175 1.47 -10.46 18.89
N LYS A 176 0.39 -10.26 18.12
CA LYS A 176 -0.93 -10.81 18.42
C LYS A 176 -1.65 -11.19 17.13
N LYS A 177 -2.33 -12.35 17.15
CA LYS A 177 -3.21 -12.78 16.07
C LYS A 177 -4.64 -12.50 16.47
N LEU A 178 -5.32 -11.62 15.74
CA LEU A 178 -6.73 -11.33 15.99
C LEU A 178 -7.61 -12.27 15.17
N LEU A 179 -8.75 -12.61 15.75
CA LEU A 179 -9.83 -13.25 14.99
C LEU A 179 -10.53 -12.18 14.16
N TYR A 180 -10.92 -12.54 12.95
CA TYR A 180 -11.67 -11.68 12.05
C TYR A 180 -12.72 -12.49 11.29
N THR A 181 -13.72 -11.79 10.79
CA THR A 181 -14.80 -12.30 9.97
C THR A 181 -14.70 -11.75 8.55
N ASN A 182 -15.45 -12.33 7.62
CA ASN A 182 -15.60 -11.76 6.28
C ASN A 182 -16.20 -10.34 6.34
N ASN A 183 -17.03 -10.05 7.34
CA ASN A 183 -17.60 -8.71 7.51
C ASN A 183 -16.53 -7.68 7.87
N ASP A 184 -15.52 -8.06 8.66
CA ASP A 184 -14.40 -7.18 8.99
C ASP A 184 -13.58 -6.83 7.74
N ILE A 185 -13.32 -7.81 6.87
CA ILE A 185 -12.66 -7.58 5.58
C ILE A 185 -13.45 -6.56 4.76
N LEU A 186 -14.77 -6.76 4.60
CA LEU A 186 -15.63 -5.87 3.83
C LEU A 186 -15.67 -4.45 4.42
N ASN A 187 -15.72 -4.32 5.75
CA ASN A 187 -15.69 -3.03 6.43
C ASN A 187 -14.38 -2.28 6.17
N TYR A 188 -13.25 -2.99 6.24
CA TYR A 188 -11.95 -2.39 5.95
C TYR A 188 -11.81 -2.01 4.48
N GLN A 189 -12.24 -2.87 3.56
CA GLN A 189 -12.27 -2.54 2.13
C GLN A 189 -13.11 -1.29 1.86
N GLU A 190 -14.30 -1.19 2.43
CA GLU A 190 -15.18 -0.03 2.24
C GLU A 190 -14.57 1.25 2.84
N THR A 191 -13.86 1.12 3.95
CA THR A 191 -13.14 2.24 4.57
C THR A 191 -12.01 2.73 3.67
N ILE A 192 -11.14 1.85 3.15
CA ILE A 192 -10.07 2.32 2.26
C ILE A 192 -10.59 2.72 0.86
N ARG A 193 -11.70 2.12 0.39
CA ARG A 193 -12.42 2.57 -0.81
C ARG A 193 -12.88 4.02 -0.64
N LYS A 194 -13.54 4.35 0.48
CA LYS A 194 -13.96 5.72 0.81
C LYS A 194 -12.76 6.66 0.94
N LEU A 195 -11.66 6.21 1.54
CA LEU A 195 -10.44 7.01 1.62
C LEU A 195 -9.92 7.38 0.22
N MET A 196 -9.75 6.40 -0.67
CA MET A 196 -9.10 6.61 -1.96
C MET A 196 -10.02 7.22 -3.02
N ILE A 197 -11.32 6.88 -3.03
CA ILE A 197 -12.27 7.36 -4.03
C ILE A 197 -13.09 8.54 -3.53
N GLY A 198 -13.40 8.58 -2.22
CA GLY A 198 -14.29 9.55 -1.60
C GLY A 198 -13.62 10.84 -1.10
N THR A 199 -12.32 10.82 -0.81
CA THR A 199 -11.61 11.98 -0.23
C THR A 199 -11.13 12.93 -1.32
N LYS A 200 -11.67 14.16 -1.40
CA LYS A 200 -11.21 15.16 -2.38
C LYS A 200 -9.73 15.49 -2.15
N LEU A 201 -8.86 15.08 -3.08
CA LEU A 201 -7.49 15.61 -3.18
C LEU A 201 -7.59 17.15 -3.32
N LYS A 202 -6.80 17.88 -2.54
CA LYS A 202 -6.87 19.35 -2.43
C LYS A 202 -5.99 20.03 -3.47
#